data_AF-A0A172ZAV7-F1
#
_entry.id   AF-A0A172ZAV7-F1
#
_cell.length_a   1.000
_cell.length_b   1.000
_cell.length_c   1.000
_cell.angle_alpha   90.00
_cell.angle_beta   90.00
_cell.angle_gamma   90.00
#
_symmetry.space_group_name_H-M   'P 1'
#
loop_
_entity.id
_entity.type
_entity.pdbx_description
1 polymer ?
#
loop_
_entity_poly.entity_id
_entity_poly.type
_entity_poly.pdbx_seq_one_letter_code
_entity_poly.pdbx_strand_id
1 'polypeptide(L)'
;MKISAFNPIVAIQPVFPVTPRPEATSAAMAPTIAKDQGSTPQQVARFTSALIQQSQSLSQRDLVISSTTLQSKAMKLGELYELLMGTQDLNLDSVVRNLRKQLKRQVIDNSILDEVLRSAGGDAAKAHVMLQAAARQAFNEGASEEHVLLSQQLRVLRHQHGNRARAGINTARAFARSSLNPRRRQTLRDLYYNGVVGQPTISSLIDTLLGQEEGEHHFEPTLRDLRRAIADDMAAFTPSSTRQQLRTLMHGLNTARHVSTLLHNCEHLLGRMRGKNPALQLNAPTFLKHLLVLSGKGMNLHETLQLTQFIGGSQLKHQLSFLNGLRPMLQQLPILLWKDLKARQNALGNLLMLMAELTQQEQKLAKGRPV
;
A
#
# COMPACT_ATOMS: atom_id res chain seq x y z
N MET A 1 55.71 -1.89 -18.22
CA MET A 1 55.28 -2.44 -19.53
C MET A 1 54.06 -1.64 -19.99
N LYS A 2 54.19 -1.12 -21.21
CA LYS A 2 53.25 -0.44 -22.13
C LYS A 2 51.77 -0.27 -21.74
N ILE A 3 51.35 0.99 -21.91
CA ILE A 3 49.99 1.51 -22.14
C ILE A 3 49.40 0.87 -23.41
N SER A 4 48.11 0.52 -23.40
CA SER A 4 47.26 0.57 -24.59
C SER A 4 45.90 1.15 -24.23
N ALA A 5 45.54 2.15 -25.03
CA ALA A 5 44.42 3.05 -24.92
C ALA A 5 43.26 2.64 -25.86
N PHE A 6 42.06 3.11 -25.51
CA PHE A 6 40.90 3.45 -26.37
C PHE A 6 40.28 2.38 -27.29
N ASN A 7 39.00 2.06 -27.08
CA ASN A 7 37.92 2.69 -27.87
C ASN A 7 36.50 2.40 -27.33
N PRO A 8 35.49 3.22 -27.69
CA PRO A 8 34.28 3.45 -26.90
C PRO A 8 32.99 2.98 -27.60
N ILE A 9 31.85 3.22 -26.94
CA ILE A 9 30.47 3.23 -27.48
C ILE A 9 29.95 1.86 -27.96
N VAL A 10 29.23 1.16 -27.08
CA VAL A 10 28.25 0.16 -27.53
C VAL A 10 27.06 0.94 -28.08
N ALA A 11 26.99 0.97 -29.41
CA ALA A 11 25.91 1.53 -30.17
C ALA A 11 24.59 0.84 -29.81
N ILE A 12 23.58 1.67 -29.59
CA ILE A 12 22.16 1.33 -29.50
C ILE A 12 21.80 0.59 -30.79
N GLN A 13 21.35 -0.66 -30.66
CA GLN A 13 20.84 -1.42 -31.80
C GLN A 13 19.61 -0.70 -32.37
N PRO A 14 19.54 -0.50 -33.70
CA PRO A 14 18.38 0.09 -34.33
C PRO A 14 17.18 -0.85 -34.22
N VAL A 15 16.08 -0.28 -33.75
CA VAL A 15 14.74 -0.86 -33.80
C VAL A 15 14.43 -1.22 -35.24
N PHE A 16 14.26 -2.51 -35.53
CA PHE A 16 13.72 -2.95 -36.81
C PHE A 16 12.35 -2.30 -37.01
N PRO A 17 12.09 -1.63 -38.15
CA PRO A 17 10.77 -1.10 -38.42
C PRO A 17 9.79 -2.27 -38.50
N VAL A 18 8.74 -2.16 -37.68
CA VAL A 18 7.52 -2.95 -37.77
C VAL A 18 7.08 -2.92 -39.22
N THR A 19 7.11 -4.08 -39.88
CA THR A 19 6.53 -4.24 -41.20
C THR A 19 5.07 -3.79 -41.12
N PRO A 20 4.63 -2.85 -41.98
CA PRO A 20 3.23 -2.49 -42.03
C PRO A 20 2.43 -3.74 -42.38
N ARG A 21 1.44 -4.02 -41.52
CA ARG A 21 0.29 -4.87 -41.76
C ARG A 21 -0.10 -4.76 -43.25
N PRO A 22 -0.27 -5.86 -43.99
CA PRO A 22 -0.81 -5.74 -45.34
C PRO A 22 -2.17 -5.08 -45.20
N GLU A 23 -2.26 -3.85 -45.69
CA GLU A 23 -3.53 -3.24 -46.03
C GLU A 23 -4.24 -4.28 -46.88
N ALA A 24 -5.43 -4.69 -46.45
CA ALA A 24 -6.32 -5.45 -47.30
C ALA A 24 -6.53 -4.57 -48.53
N THR A 25 -5.80 -4.87 -49.60
CA THR A 25 -6.14 -4.42 -50.93
C THR A 25 -7.56 -4.88 -51.13
N SER A 26 -8.48 -3.92 -51.08
CA SER A 26 -9.78 -4.01 -51.69
C SER A 26 -9.51 -4.29 -53.17
N ALA A 27 -9.27 -5.55 -53.50
CA ALA A 27 -9.34 -6.05 -54.84
C ALA A 27 -10.80 -5.87 -55.23
N ALA A 28 -11.12 -4.70 -55.77
CA ALA A 28 -12.24 -4.51 -56.65
C ALA A 28 -12.02 -5.45 -57.83
N MET A 29 -12.42 -6.72 -57.66
CA MET A 29 -12.81 -7.55 -58.79
C MET A 29 -14.08 -6.91 -59.33
N ALA A 30 -13.91 -5.92 -60.20
CA ALA A 30 -14.95 -5.57 -61.15
C ALA A 30 -15.25 -6.85 -61.93
N PRO A 31 -16.48 -7.40 -61.88
CA PRO A 31 -16.81 -8.48 -62.78
C PRO A 31 -16.81 -7.88 -64.18
N THR A 32 -16.00 -8.43 -65.08
CA THR A 32 -16.18 -8.21 -66.51
C THR A 32 -17.60 -8.67 -66.83
N ILE A 33 -18.51 -7.71 -67.04
CA ILE A 33 -19.87 -8.00 -67.49
C ILE A 33 -19.75 -8.44 -68.95
N ALA A 34 -19.54 -9.74 -69.15
CA ALA A 34 -19.91 -10.39 -70.38
C ALA A 34 -21.43 -10.27 -70.51
N LYS A 35 -21.89 -9.62 -71.58
CA LYS A 35 -23.31 -9.55 -71.93
C LYS A 35 -23.86 -10.97 -72.16
N ASP A 36 -25.08 -11.16 -71.65
CA ASP A 36 -25.99 -12.29 -71.88
C ASP A 36 -25.59 -13.68 -71.37
N GLN A 37 -26.02 -13.99 -70.14
CA GLN A 37 -26.97 -15.07 -69.86
C GLN A 37 -27.40 -14.98 -68.38
N GLY A 38 -28.71 -15.03 -68.12
CA GLY A 38 -29.27 -14.85 -66.77
C GLY A 38 -28.61 -15.75 -65.72
N SER A 39 -28.31 -15.19 -64.55
CA SER A 39 -27.74 -15.92 -63.42
C SER A 39 -28.62 -17.14 -63.11
N THR A 40 -28.06 -18.33 -63.31
CA THR A 40 -28.83 -19.55 -63.03
C THR A 40 -29.17 -19.61 -61.54
N PRO A 41 -30.38 -20.07 -61.15
CA PRO A 41 -30.79 -20.17 -59.74
C PRO A 41 -29.78 -20.94 -58.87
N GLN A 42 -29.09 -21.92 -59.46
CA GLN A 42 -28.07 -22.72 -58.80
C GLN A 42 -26.78 -21.95 -58.46
N GLN A 43 -26.37 -20.99 -59.29
CA GLN A 43 -25.19 -20.15 -59.00
C GLN A 43 -25.48 -19.16 -57.88
N VAL A 44 -26.68 -18.58 -57.87
CA VAL A 44 -27.14 -17.71 -56.77
C VAL A 44 -27.21 -18.50 -55.46
N ALA A 45 -27.77 -19.72 -55.49
CA ALA A 45 -27.85 -20.60 -54.32
C ALA A 45 -26.47 -21.01 -53.76
N ARG A 46 -25.49 -21.28 -54.64
CA ARG A 46 -24.11 -21.58 -54.21
C ARG A 46 -23.45 -20.37 -53.56
N PHE A 47 -23.61 -19.18 -54.14
CA PHE A 47 -23.06 -17.95 -53.58
C PHE A 47 -23.68 -17.59 -52.23
N THR A 48 -25.02 -17.69 -52.10
CA THR A 48 -25.69 -17.47 -50.82
C THR A 48 -25.28 -18.50 -49.77
N SER A 49 -25.12 -19.77 -50.15
CA SER A 49 -24.62 -20.81 -49.23
C SER A 49 -23.20 -20.53 -48.74
N ALA A 50 -22.31 -20.04 -49.60
CA ALA A 50 -20.94 -19.67 -49.24
C ALA A 50 -20.91 -18.46 -48.31
N LEU A 51 -21.74 -17.44 -48.55
CA LEU A 51 -21.89 -16.28 -47.65
C LEU A 51 -22.46 -16.68 -46.28
N ILE A 52 -23.43 -17.59 -46.25
CA ILE A 52 -24.00 -18.11 -44.99
C ILE A 52 -22.92 -18.89 -44.21
N GLN A 53 -22.14 -19.74 -44.87
CA GLN A 53 -21.05 -20.47 -44.21
C GLN A 53 -19.95 -19.53 -43.69
N GLN A 54 -19.58 -18.51 -44.48
CA GLN A 54 -18.54 -17.55 -44.07
C GLN A 54 -19.02 -16.68 -42.90
N SER A 55 -20.27 -16.19 -42.93
CA SER A 55 -20.86 -15.45 -41.81
C SER A 55 -20.97 -16.30 -40.54
N GLN A 56 -21.38 -17.57 -40.65
CA GLN A 56 -21.38 -18.50 -39.52
C GLN A 56 -19.98 -18.70 -38.92
N SER A 57 -18.95 -18.86 -39.77
CA SER A 57 -17.57 -19.03 -39.30
C SER A 57 -17.02 -17.80 -38.58
N LEU A 58 -17.39 -16.59 -39.03
CA LEU A 58 -17.03 -15.33 -38.38
C LEU A 58 -17.77 -15.16 -37.05
N SER A 59 -19.08 -15.40 -37.02
CA SER A 59 -19.85 -15.38 -35.78
C SER A 59 -19.33 -16.39 -34.75
N GLN A 60 -18.93 -17.59 -35.19
CA GLN A 60 -18.30 -18.57 -34.29
C GLN A 60 -16.95 -18.08 -33.75
N ARG A 61 -16.10 -17.48 -34.58
CA ARG A 61 -14.82 -16.90 -34.13
C ARG A 61 -15.03 -15.76 -33.15
N ASP A 62 -15.97 -14.86 -33.41
CA ASP A 62 -16.31 -13.76 -32.51
C ASP A 62 -16.84 -14.26 -31.16
N LEU A 63 -17.66 -15.32 -31.16
CA LEU A 63 -18.12 -15.96 -29.92
C LEU A 63 -16.97 -16.62 -29.13
N VAL A 64 -16.02 -17.27 -29.82
CA VAL A 64 -14.83 -17.88 -29.18
C VAL A 64 -13.90 -16.81 -28.60
N ILE A 65 -13.67 -15.71 -29.33
CA ILE A 65 -12.85 -14.59 -28.83
C ILE A 65 -13.54 -13.90 -27.65
N SER A 66 -14.86 -13.67 -27.75
CA SER A 66 -15.65 -13.07 -26.69
C SER A 66 -15.67 -13.93 -25.42
N SER A 67 -15.86 -15.25 -25.56
CA SER A 67 -15.82 -16.17 -24.42
C SER A 67 -14.42 -16.25 -23.79
N THR A 68 -13.35 -16.28 -24.59
CA THR A 68 -11.96 -16.28 -24.09
C THR A 68 -11.61 -14.98 -23.35
N THR A 69 -12.01 -13.82 -23.89
CA THR A 69 -11.79 -12.52 -23.23
C THR A 69 -12.61 -12.38 -21.95
N LEU A 70 -13.82 -12.94 -21.91
CA LEU A 70 -14.61 -13.04 -20.71
C LEU A 70 -13.92 -13.94 -19.68
N GLN A 71 -13.53 -15.16 -20.04
CA GLN A 71 -12.84 -16.09 -19.12
C GLN A 71 -11.58 -15.45 -18.52
N SER A 72 -10.73 -14.81 -19.33
CA SER A 72 -9.53 -14.11 -18.83
C SER A 72 -9.87 -12.97 -17.86
N LYS A 73 -10.94 -12.19 -18.10
CA LYS A 73 -11.41 -11.18 -17.15
C LYS A 73 -11.94 -11.79 -15.85
N ALA A 74 -12.55 -12.99 -15.91
CA ALA A 74 -13.09 -13.67 -14.73
C ALA A 74 -11.95 -14.21 -13.86
N MET A 75 -10.97 -14.85 -14.50
CA MET A 75 -9.74 -15.31 -13.83
C MET A 75 -9.02 -14.15 -13.15
N LYS A 76 -8.93 -12.97 -13.78
CA LYS A 76 -8.35 -11.77 -13.16
C LYS A 76 -9.12 -11.29 -11.92
N LEU A 77 -10.45 -11.40 -11.91
CA LEU A 77 -11.26 -11.05 -10.73
C LEU A 77 -11.10 -12.08 -9.62
N GLY A 78 -11.04 -13.38 -9.97
CA GLY A 78 -10.74 -14.46 -9.04
C GLY A 78 -9.37 -14.29 -8.39
N GLU A 79 -8.33 -14.08 -9.20
CA GLU A 79 -6.96 -13.82 -8.73
C GLU A 79 -6.93 -12.60 -7.81
N LEU A 80 -7.56 -11.49 -8.20
CA LEU A 80 -7.62 -10.30 -7.37
C LEU A 80 -8.34 -10.55 -6.04
N TYR A 81 -9.43 -11.32 -6.07
CA TYR A 81 -10.15 -11.70 -4.86
C TYR A 81 -9.28 -12.55 -3.93
N GLU A 82 -8.53 -13.52 -4.47
CA GLU A 82 -7.57 -14.33 -3.72
C GLU A 82 -6.44 -13.48 -3.11
N LEU A 83 -5.93 -12.49 -3.85
CA LEU A 83 -4.94 -11.54 -3.31
C LEU A 83 -5.52 -10.75 -2.13
N LEU A 84 -6.79 -10.37 -2.19
CA LEU A 84 -7.49 -9.65 -1.12
C LEU A 84 -7.84 -10.55 0.08
N MET A 85 -8.23 -11.80 -0.13
CA MET A 85 -8.73 -12.69 0.92
C MET A 85 -7.63 -13.60 1.48
N GLY A 86 -6.80 -14.17 0.62
CA GLY A 86 -5.85 -15.23 0.93
C GLY A 86 -6.33 -16.54 0.33
N THR A 87 -5.42 -17.49 0.18
CA THR A 87 -5.68 -18.79 -0.45
C THR A 87 -6.57 -19.73 0.37
N GLN A 88 -6.93 -19.35 1.61
CA GLN A 88 -7.73 -20.17 2.52
C GLN A 88 -9.24 -19.89 2.43
N ASP A 89 -9.64 -18.84 1.71
CA ASP A 89 -11.04 -18.41 1.65
C ASP A 89 -11.80 -19.04 0.46
N LEU A 90 -13.12 -19.10 0.61
CA LEU A 90 -14.07 -19.61 -0.39
C LEU A 90 -13.84 -18.98 -1.78
N ASN A 91 -13.88 -19.80 -2.84
CA ASN A 91 -13.79 -19.33 -4.23
C ASN A 91 -14.83 -18.21 -4.48
N LEU A 92 -14.40 -17.12 -5.14
CA LEU A 92 -15.20 -15.94 -5.49
C LEU A 92 -16.60 -16.29 -6.01
N ASP A 93 -16.72 -17.29 -6.88
CA ASP A 93 -18.01 -17.70 -7.46
C ASP A 93 -19.01 -18.23 -6.42
N SER A 94 -18.52 -18.91 -5.38
CA SER A 94 -19.38 -19.39 -4.29
C SER A 94 -19.85 -18.24 -3.40
N VAL A 95 -18.94 -17.31 -3.08
CA VAL A 95 -19.23 -16.13 -2.27
C VAL A 95 -20.23 -15.21 -2.98
N VAL A 96 -20.03 -14.97 -4.27
CA VAL A 96 -20.91 -14.14 -5.10
C VAL A 96 -22.31 -14.78 -5.23
N ARG A 97 -22.40 -16.10 -5.40
CA ARG A 97 -23.69 -16.81 -5.40
C ARG A 97 -24.43 -16.65 -4.08
N ASN A 98 -23.73 -16.74 -2.96
CA ASN A 98 -24.33 -16.56 -1.64
C ASN A 98 -24.78 -15.12 -1.43
N LEU A 99 -23.96 -14.13 -1.80
CA LEU A 99 -24.32 -12.72 -1.77
C LEU A 99 -25.60 -12.45 -2.57
N ARG A 100 -25.67 -12.92 -3.82
CA ARG A 100 -26.87 -12.73 -4.67
C ARG A 100 -28.12 -13.38 -4.06
N LYS A 101 -27.99 -14.56 -3.45
CA LYS A 101 -29.11 -15.20 -2.71
C LYS A 101 -29.53 -14.39 -1.49
N GLN A 102 -28.60 -13.82 -0.74
CA GLN A 102 -28.89 -12.97 0.43
C GLN A 102 -29.60 -11.68 0.01
N LEU A 103 -29.07 -11.01 -1.02
CA LEU A 103 -29.67 -9.78 -1.55
C LEU A 103 -31.12 -10.02 -1.99
N LYS A 104 -31.41 -11.11 -2.70
CA LYS A 104 -32.80 -11.46 -3.08
C LYS A 104 -33.75 -11.66 -1.90
N ARG A 105 -33.25 -12.04 -0.71
CA ARG A 105 -34.06 -12.27 0.50
C ARG A 105 -34.24 -11.02 1.35
N GLN A 106 -33.35 -10.03 1.26
CA GLN A 106 -33.26 -8.89 2.19
C GLN A 106 -33.60 -7.52 1.57
N VAL A 107 -34.11 -7.46 0.33
CA VAL A 107 -34.43 -6.19 -0.38
C VAL A 107 -35.43 -5.28 0.36
N ILE A 108 -36.03 -5.71 1.47
CA ILE A 108 -37.19 -5.05 2.06
C ILE A 108 -36.82 -3.85 2.97
N ASP A 109 -35.67 -3.80 3.65
CA ASP A 109 -35.41 -2.75 4.68
C ASP A 109 -34.00 -2.15 4.76
N ASN A 110 -32.96 -2.71 4.12
CA ASN A 110 -31.58 -2.21 4.24
C ASN A 110 -30.99 -1.78 2.88
N SER A 111 -30.12 -0.76 2.90
CA SER A 111 -29.33 -0.37 1.73
C SER A 111 -28.51 -1.56 1.23
N ILE A 112 -28.75 -2.00 -0.02
CA ILE A 112 -28.02 -3.12 -0.66
C ILE A 112 -26.50 -2.95 -0.53
N LEU A 113 -26.02 -1.71 -0.57
CA LEU A 113 -24.61 -1.40 -0.43
C LEU A 113 -24.06 -1.76 0.95
N ASP A 114 -24.81 -1.52 2.02
CA ASP A 114 -24.40 -1.84 3.39
C ASP A 114 -24.31 -3.35 3.59
N GLU A 115 -25.22 -4.10 2.95
CA GLU A 115 -25.20 -5.55 2.98
C GLU A 115 -23.97 -6.14 2.28
N VAL A 116 -23.62 -5.56 1.12
CA VAL A 116 -22.41 -5.93 0.38
C VAL A 116 -21.17 -5.62 1.21
N LEU A 117 -21.10 -4.42 1.81
CA LEU A 117 -19.97 -4.02 2.66
C LEU A 117 -19.85 -4.95 3.87
N ARG A 118 -20.96 -5.30 4.51
CA ARG A 118 -21.01 -6.25 5.62
C ARG A 118 -20.51 -7.64 5.21
N SER A 119 -20.97 -8.13 4.07
CA SER A 119 -20.51 -9.41 3.48
C SER A 119 -19.03 -9.38 3.09
N ALA A 120 -18.49 -8.20 2.79
CA ALA A 120 -17.09 -7.96 2.50
C ALA A 120 -16.24 -7.69 3.76
N GLY A 121 -16.81 -7.76 4.96
CA GLY A 121 -16.12 -7.44 6.23
C GLY A 121 -15.72 -5.96 6.35
N GLY A 122 -16.50 -5.06 5.74
CA GLY A 122 -16.25 -3.62 5.73
C GLY A 122 -15.18 -3.16 4.72
N ASP A 123 -14.59 -4.06 3.93
CA ASP A 123 -13.53 -3.70 2.98
C ASP A 123 -14.11 -3.29 1.61
N ALA A 124 -13.98 -2.01 1.27
CA ALA A 124 -14.46 -1.45 0.02
C ALA A 124 -13.85 -2.10 -1.23
N ALA A 125 -12.61 -2.60 -1.18
CA ALA A 125 -11.99 -3.26 -2.31
C ALA A 125 -12.58 -4.66 -2.55
N LYS A 126 -12.84 -5.41 -1.48
CA LYS A 126 -13.53 -6.70 -1.56
C LYS A 126 -14.97 -6.52 -2.05
N ALA A 127 -15.70 -5.55 -1.51
CA ALA A 127 -17.04 -5.19 -1.95
C ALA A 127 -17.08 -4.83 -3.45
N HIS A 128 -16.07 -4.11 -3.94
CA HIS A 128 -15.95 -3.77 -5.36
C HIS A 128 -15.82 -5.00 -6.25
N VAL A 129 -14.90 -5.92 -5.89
CA VAL A 129 -14.67 -7.15 -6.66
C VAL A 129 -15.90 -8.06 -6.62
N MET A 130 -16.54 -8.19 -5.45
CA MET A 130 -17.77 -8.96 -5.27
C MET A 130 -18.93 -8.41 -6.11
N LEU A 131 -19.17 -7.09 -6.09
CA LEU A 131 -20.22 -6.46 -6.92
C LEU A 131 -19.94 -6.59 -8.41
N GLN A 132 -18.67 -6.42 -8.82
CA GLN A 132 -18.29 -6.58 -10.21
C GLN A 132 -18.49 -8.01 -10.70
N ALA A 133 -18.13 -9.00 -9.88
CA ALA A 133 -18.36 -10.41 -10.18
C ALA A 133 -19.87 -10.75 -10.18
N ALA A 134 -20.63 -10.24 -9.20
CA ALA A 134 -22.07 -10.44 -9.10
C ALA A 134 -22.83 -9.87 -10.31
N ALA A 135 -22.56 -8.62 -10.68
CA ALA A 135 -23.19 -7.98 -11.85
C ALA A 135 -22.89 -8.77 -13.12
N ARG A 136 -21.67 -9.28 -13.25
CA ARG A 136 -21.28 -10.08 -14.39
C ARG A 136 -21.94 -11.46 -14.42
N GLN A 137 -22.05 -12.11 -13.26
CA GLN A 137 -22.73 -13.39 -13.17
C GLN A 137 -24.22 -13.24 -13.53
N ALA A 138 -24.88 -12.17 -13.05
CA ALA A 138 -26.25 -11.85 -13.43
C ALA A 138 -26.41 -11.61 -14.94
N PHE A 139 -25.46 -10.91 -15.56
CA PHE A 139 -25.43 -10.72 -17.02
C PHE A 139 -25.32 -12.05 -17.78
N ASN A 140 -24.41 -12.93 -17.37
CA ASN A 140 -24.22 -14.24 -18.00
C ASN A 140 -25.43 -15.16 -17.86
N GLU A 141 -26.19 -15.02 -16.76
CA GLU A 141 -27.42 -15.78 -16.50
C GLU A 141 -28.68 -15.16 -17.15
N GLY A 142 -28.54 -14.03 -17.86
CA GLY A 142 -29.67 -13.34 -18.50
C GLY A 142 -30.57 -12.56 -17.54
N ALA A 143 -30.16 -12.35 -16.29
CA ALA A 143 -30.91 -11.62 -15.28
C ALA A 143 -30.71 -10.09 -15.43
N SER A 144 -31.32 -9.50 -16.45
CA SER A 144 -31.10 -8.09 -16.84
C SER A 144 -31.39 -7.08 -15.73
N GLU A 145 -32.51 -7.22 -15.00
CA GLU A 145 -32.87 -6.29 -13.91
C GLU A 145 -31.86 -6.36 -12.75
N GLU A 146 -31.46 -7.57 -12.37
CA GLU A 146 -30.45 -7.80 -11.34
C GLU A 146 -29.08 -7.23 -11.76
N HIS A 147 -28.71 -7.39 -13.03
CA HIS A 147 -27.48 -6.80 -13.58
C HIS A 147 -27.47 -5.27 -13.49
N VAL A 148 -28.57 -4.61 -13.84
CA VAL A 148 -28.71 -3.15 -13.77
C VAL A 148 -28.60 -2.68 -12.33
N LEU A 149 -29.31 -3.33 -11.41
CA LEU A 149 -29.29 -3.02 -9.97
C LEU A 149 -27.87 -3.13 -9.40
N LEU A 150 -27.19 -4.27 -9.61
CA LEU A 150 -25.83 -4.49 -9.12
C LEU A 150 -24.82 -3.51 -9.73
N SER A 151 -25.00 -3.15 -11.01
CA SER A 151 -24.17 -2.15 -11.69
C SER A 151 -24.38 -0.74 -11.13
N GLN A 152 -25.62 -0.40 -10.73
CA GLN A 152 -25.92 0.86 -10.05
C GLN A 152 -25.26 0.90 -8.67
N GLN A 153 -25.36 -0.18 -7.88
CA GLN A 153 -24.71 -0.26 -6.56
C GLN A 153 -23.18 -0.19 -6.67
N LEU A 154 -22.58 -0.80 -7.70
CA LEU A 154 -21.16 -0.65 -7.99
C LEU A 154 -20.78 0.81 -8.29
N ARG A 155 -21.66 1.57 -8.94
CA ARG A 155 -21.45 3.01 -9.18
C ARG A 155 -21.53 3.81 -7.89
N VAL A 156 -22.51 3.51 -7.01
CA VAL A 156 -22.64 4.14 -5.69
C VAL A 156 -21.40 3.85 -4.83
N LEU A 157 -20.93 2.60 -4.78
CA LEU A 157 -19.70 2.22 -4.08
C LEU A 157 -18.49 3.01 -4.61
N ARG A 158 -18.36 3.16 -5.93
CA ARG A 158 -17.26 3.93 -6.55
C ARG A 158 -17.34 5.42 -6.20
N HIS A 159 -18.54 5.96 -6.06
CA HIS A 159 -18.73 7.35 -5.66
C HIS A 159 -18.36 7.56 -4.19
N GLN A 160 -18.88 6.73 -3.28
CA GLN A 160 -18.70 6.89 -1.83
C GLN A 160 -17.33 6.39 -1.32
N HIS A 161 -16.83 5.30 -1.88
CA HIS A 161 -15.63 4.61 -1.39
C HIS A 161 -14.57 4.37 -2.49
N GLY A 162 -14.62 5.13 -3.60
CA GLY A 162 -13.76 4.92 -4.76
C GLY A 162 -12.26 4.94 -4.47
N ASN A 163 -11.79 5.88 -3.64
CA ASN A 163 -10.37 5.95 -3.25
C ASN A 163 -9.96 4.70 -2.45
N ARG A 164 -10.77 4.28 -1.49
CA ARG A 164 -10.49 3.11 -0.64
C ARG A 164 -10.54 1.80 -1.44
N ALA A 165 -11.50 1.67 -2.35
CA ALA A 165 -11.57 0.53 -3.26
C ALA A 165 -10.34 0.47 -4.18
N ARG A 166 -9.94 1.60 -4.80
CA ARG A 166 -8.72 1.67 -5.61
C ARG A 166 -7.47 1.34 -4.80
N ALA A 167 -7.33 1.90 -3.60
CA ALA A 167 -6.22 1.61 -2.69
C ALA A 167 -6.09 0.11 -2.43
N GLY A 168 -7.18 -0.57 -2.06
CA GLY A 168 -7.12 -2.00 -1.77
C GLY A 168 -6.80 -2.84 -3.00
N ILE A 169 -7.35 -2.49 -4.17
CA ILE A 169 -7.07 -3.17 -5.43
C ILE A 169 -5.59 -2.99 -5.84
N ASN A 170 -5.09 -1.76 -5.81
CA ASN A 170 -3.74 -1.44 -6.25
C ASN A 170 -2.66 -2.03 -5.31
N THR A 171 -2.97 -2.16 -4.02
CA THR A 171 -2.04 -2.68 -3.00
C THR A 171 -2.19 -4.18 -2.73
N ALA A 172 -3.19 -4.84 -3.33
CA ALA A 172 -3.52 -6.25 -3.07
C ALA A 172 -2.29 -7.16 -3.20
N ARG A 173 -1.51 -7.00 -4.27
CA ARG A 173 -0.30 -7.79 -4.53
C ARG A 173 0.80 -7.54 -3.49
N ALA A 174 0.97 -6.30 -3.03
CA ALA A 174 1.96 -5.97 -2.01
C ALA A 174 1.69 -6.73 -0.70
N PHE A 175 0.40 -6.92 -0.37
CA PHE A 175 -0.06 -7.54 0.88
C PHE A 175 -0.43 -9.03 0.76
N ALA A 176 -0.48 -9.60 -0.44
CA ALA A 176 -0.85 -10.99 -0.68
C ALA A 176 0.26 -12.02 -0.45
N ARG A 177 1.39 -11.63 0.17
CA ARG A 177 2.51 -12.56 0.41
C ARG A 177 2.05 -13.72 1.29
N SER A 178 2.44 -14.95 0.92
CA SER A 178 2.05 -16.19 1.60
C SER A 178 2.47 -16.26 3.07
N SER A 179 3.42 -15.42 3.50
CA SER A 179 3.85 -15.30 4.89
C SER A 179 2.93 -14.42 5.76
N LEU A 180 1.96 -13.72 5.17
CA LEU A 180 1.03 -12.86 5.90
C LEU A 180 -0.28 -13.59 6.17
N ASN A 181 -0.56 -13.83 7.45
CA ASN A 181 -1.86 -14.35 7.87
C ASN A 181 -3.00 -13.36 7.51
N PRO A 182 -4.25 -13.83 7.37
CA PRO A 182 -5.37 -12.97 6.95
C PRO A 182 -5.58 -11.75 7.85
N ARG A 183 -5.38 -11.90 9.17
CA ARG A 183 -5.52 -10.82 10.16
C ARG A 183 -4.52 -9.69 9.91
N ARG A 184 -3.23 -10.02 9.76
CA ARG A 184 -2.16 -9.06 9.50
C ARG A 184 -2.34 -8.35 8.15
N ARG A 185 -2.83 -9.07 7.14
CA ARG A 185 -3.16 -8.48 5.85
C ARG A 185 -4.26 -7.42 5.99
N GLN A 186 -5.29 -7.72 6.77
CA GLN A 186 -6.36 -6.77 7.07
C GLN A 186 -5.82 -5.56 7.83
N THR A 187 -4.99 -5.77 8.87
CA THR A 187 -4.32 -4.68 9.60
C THR A 187 -3.51 -3.78 8.67
N LEU A 188 -2.71 -4.34 7.76
CA LEU A 188 -1.94 -3.55 6.79
C LEU A 188 -2.83 -2.73 5.85
N ARG A 189 -3.96 -3.29 5.41
CA ARG A 189 -4.95 -2.56 4.61
C ARG A 189 -5.59 -1.43 5.39
N ASP A 190 -6.00 -1.67 6.63
CA ASP A 190 -6.62 -0.64 7.46
C ASP A 190 -5.65 0.49 7.80
N LEU A 191 -4.38 0.15 8.08
CA LEU A 191 -3.29 1.12 8.21
C LEU A 191 -3.09 1.93 6.94
N TYR A 192 -3.15 1.30 5.76
CA TYR A 192 -3.04 2.02 4.48
C TYR A 192 -4.25 2.92 4.22
N TYR A 193 -5.47 2.43 4.46
CA TYR A 193 -6.70 3.19 4.27
C TYR A 193 -6.72 4.43 5.18
N ASN A 194 -6.42 4.26 6.46
CA ASN A 194 -6.36 5.37 7.41
C ASN A 194 -5.16 6.27 7.12
N GLY A 195 -4.01 5.68 6.78
CA GLY A 195 -2.70 6.31 6.56
C GLY A 195 -2.54 7.11 5.27
N VAL A 196 -3.24 6.72 4.19
CA VAL A 196 -3.01 7.25 2.84
C VAL A 196 -4.26 7.88 2.25
N VAL A 197 -5.45 7.33 2.56
CA VAL A 197 -6.73 7.89 2.10
C VAL A 197 -7.27 8.93 3.09
N GLY A 198 -6.94 8.81 4.38
CA GLY A 198 -7.38 9.72 5.46
C GLY A 198 -6.56 11.01 5.67
N GLN A 199 -5.54 11.26 4.85
CA GLN A 199 -4.59 12.41 4.99
C GLN A 199 -3.83 12.58 6.33
N PRO A 200 -3.32 11.54 7.01
CA PRO A 200 -2.50 11.76 8.18
C PRO A 200 -1.06 12.21 7.83
N THR A 201 -0.47 12.96 8.76
CA THR A 201 0.96 13.28 8.76
C THR A 201 1.79 12.04 9.06
N ILE A 202 3.07 12.04 8.67
CA ILE A 202 3.99 10.93 8.96
C ILE A 202 4.06 10.58 10.46
N SER A 203 3.93 11.58 11.32
CA SER A 203 3.91 11.41 12.78
C SER A 203 2.73 10.57 13.24
N SER A 204 1.53 10.81 12.70
CA SER A 204 0.33 10.01 13.02
C SER A 204 0.48 8.56 12.56
N LEU A 205 1.12 8.32 11.42
CA LEU A 205 1.41 6.96 10.95
C LEU A 205 2.42 6.26 11.87
N ILE A 206 3.49 6.94 12.27
CA ILE A 206 4.46 6.41 13.25
C ILE A 206 3.77 6.09 14.58
N ASP A 207 2.94 7.00 15.09
CA ASP A 207 2.22 6.81 16.35
C ASP A 207 1.26 5.61 16.31
N THR A 208 0.56 5.45 15.18
CA THR A 208 -0.35 4.32 14.95
C THR A 208 0.43 3.01 14.91
N LEU A 209 1.60 2.98 14.25
CA LEU A 209 2.45 1.80 14.18
C LEU A 209 3.04 1.42 15.55
N LEU A 210 3.52 2.41 16.31
CA LEU A 210 4.05 2.19 17.66
C LEU A 210 2.96 1.90 18.70
N GLY A 211 1.69 2.14 18.38
CA GLY A 211 0.54 1.85 19.24
C GLY A 211 -0.02 0.43 19.11
N GLN A 212 0.46 -0.36 18.15
CA GLN A 212 -0.01 -1.74 17.96
C GLN A 212 0.65 -2.69 18.97
N GLU A 213 -0.08 -3.73 19.40
CA GLU A 213 0.33 -4.69 20.45
C GLU A 213 1.68 -5.39 20.16
N GLU A 214 2.03 -5.56 18.88
CA GLU A 214 3.32 -6.13 18.42
C GLU A 214 4.22 -5.09 17.74
N GLY A 215 3.96 -3.81 18.00
CA GLY A 215 4.48 -2.68 17.23
C GLY A 215 6.01 -2.64 17.11
N GLU A 216 6.76 -3.10 18.12
CA GLU A 216 8.23 -3.09 18.13
C GLU A 216 8.83 -4.10 17.13
N HIS A 217 8.46 -5.37 17.23
CA HIS A 217 8.95 -6.44 16.34
C HIS A 217 8.41 -6.34 14.91
N HIS A 218 7.30 -5.64 14.73
CA HIS A 218 6.65 -5.49 13.43
C HIS A 218 6.76 -4.09 12.82
N PHE A 219 7.46 -3.14 13.46
CA PHE A 219 7.62 -1.78 12.96
C PHE A 219 8.27 -1.76 11.56
N GLU A 220 9.52 -2.23 11.44
CA GLU A 220 10.28 -2.21 10.19
C GLU A 220 9.65 -3.09 9.09
N PRO A 221 9.20 -4.33 9.38
CA PRO A 221 8.48 -5.13 8.40
C PRO A 221 7.24 -4.42 7.87
N THR A 222 6.46 -3.77 8.74
CA THR A 222 5.24 -3.06 8.36
C THR A 222 5.54 -1.82 7.53
N LEU A 223 6.55 -1.02 7.90
CA LEU A 223 7.01 0.12 7.10
C LEU A 223 7.43 -0.32 5.69
N ARG A 224 8.19 -1.43 5.59
CA ARG A 224 8.63 -1.98 4.31
C ARG A 224 7.44 -2.40 3.44
N ASP A 225 6.43 -3.03 4.03
CA ASP A 225 5.25 -3.50 3.30
C ASP A 225 4.36 -2.32 2.86
N LEU A 226 4.15 -1.32 3.71
CA LEU A 226 3.46 -0.07 3.35
C LEU A 226 4.19 0.67 2.23
N ARG A 227 5.53 0.70 2.26
CA ARG A 227 6.33 1.36 1.23
C ARG A 227 6.17 0.69 -0.14
N ARG A 228 6.13 -0.64 -0.17
CA ARG A 228 5.85 -1.39 -1.40
C ARG A 228 4.42 -1.13 -1.89
N ALA A 229 3.45 -1.10 -0.97
CA ALA A 229 2.07 -0.80 -1.31
C ALA A 229 1.91 0.60 -1.94
N ILE A 230 2.58 1.64 -1.40
CA ILE A 230 2.59 2.98 -2.01
C ILE A 230 3.22 2.95 -3.41
N ALA A 231 4.31 2.21 -3.60
CA ALA A 231 4.96 2.09 -4.90
C ALA A 231 4.01 1.44 -5.94
N ASP A 232 3.32 0.37 -5.56
CA ASP A 232 2.34 -0.33 -6.41
C ASP A 232 1.14 0.59 -6.73
N ASP A 233 0.63 1.36 -5.76
CA ASP A 233 -0.46 2.32 -5.95
C ASP A 233 -0.06 3.52 -6.83
N MET A 234 1.17 4.01 -6.68
CA MET A 234 1.70 5.07 -7.54
C MET A 234 1.95 4.60 -8.98
N ALA A 235 2.29 3.32 -9.17
CA ALA A 235 2.48 2.72 -10.49
C ALA A 235 1.16 2.36 -11.18
N ALA A 236 0.05 2.27 -10.44
CA ALA A 236 -1.26 1.96 -10.98
C ALA A 236 -1.74 3.00 -12.01
N PHE A 237 -2.56 2.54 -12.96
CA PHE A 237 -3.17 3.40 -13.98
C PHE A 237 -4.08 4.46 -13.36
N THR A 238 -4.88 4.06 -12.36
CA THR A 238 -5.68 4.95 -11.52
C THR A 238 -5.26 4.81 -10.05
N PRO A 239 -4.34 5.67 -9.58
CA PRO A 239 -3.94 5.71 -8.19
C PRO A 239 -5.11 6.01 -7.24
N SER A 240 -4.99 5.60 -5.98
CA SER A 240 -6.02 5.86 -4.96
C SER A 240 -6.12 7.33 -4.53
N SER A 241 -4.99 8.04 -4.60
CA SER A 241 -4.81 9.46 -4.24
C SER A 241 -3.94 10.17 -5.29
N THR A 242 -3.71 11.48 -5.15
CA THR A 242 -2.82 12.19 -6.09
C THR A 242 -1.39 11.64 -6.02
N ARG A 243 -0.68 11.56 -7.15
CA ARG A 243 0.71 11.06 -7.19
C ARG A 243 1.64 11.89 -6.30
N GLN A 244 1.37 13.19 -6.13
CA GLN A 244 2.14 14.06 -5.24
C GLN A 244 1.96 13.66 -3.77
N GLN A 245 0.72 13.42 -3.32
CA GLN A 245 0.47 12.94 -1.95
C GLN A 245 1.15 11.59 -1.69
N LEU A 246 1.06 10.65 -2.64
CA LEU A 246 1.73 9.35 -2.52
C LEU A 246 3.26 9.50 -2.42
N ARG A 247 3.87 10.41 -3.19
CA ARG A 247 5.31 10.72 -3.09
C ARG A 247 5.69 11.32 -1.74
N THR A 248 4.89 12.25 -1.21
CA THR A 248 5.12 12.84 0.11
C THR A 248 5.06 11.76 1.20
N LEU A 249 4.07 10.86 1.14
CA LEU A 249 3.95 9.75 2.07
C LEU A 249 5.11 8.76 1.94
N MET A 250 5.52 8.42 0.72
CA MET A 250 6.70 7.60 0.45
C MET A 250 7.98 8.21 1.06
N HIS A 251 8.15 9.53 0.92
CA HIS A 251 9.27 10.24 1.53
C HIS A 251 9.20 10.20 3.06
N GLY A 252 8.01 10.43 3.63
CA GLY A 252 7.76 10.28 5.06
C GLY A 252 8.10 8.87 5.58
N LEU A 253 7.67 7.82 4.89
CA LEU A 253 7.98 6.43 5.25
C LEU A 253 9.48 6.13 5.17
N ASN A 254 10.19 6.69 4.20
CA ASN A 254 11.64 6.57 4.16
C ASN A 254 12.29 7.26 5.38
N THR A 255 11.74 8.39 5.83
CA THR A 255 12.15 9.02 7.09
C THR A 255 11.83 8.14 8.30
N ALA A 256 10.70 7.43 8.29
CA ALA A 256 10.34 6.48 9.35
C ALA A 256 11.32 5.29 9.47
N ARG A 257 12.10 4.97 8.44
CA ARG A 257 13.21 3.99 8.58
C ARG A 257 14.21 4.42 9.66
N HIS A 258 14.51 5.71 9.73
CA HIS A 258 15.38 6.24 10.79
C HIS A 258 14.73 6.09 12.16
N VAL A 259 13.40 6.14 12.24
CA VAL A 259 12.66 5.87 13.48
C VAL A 259 12.81 4.42 13.92
N SER A 260 12.88 3.46 13.00
CA SER A 260 13.19 2.06 13.35
C SER A 260 14.60 1.92 13.93
N THR A 261 15.60 2.59 13.35
CA THR A 261 16.96 2.58 13.89
C THR A 261 16.99 3.24 15.28
N LEU A 262 16.23 4.32 15.46
CA LEU A 262 16.11 4.99 16.76
C LEU A 262 15.40 4.13 17.80
N LEU A 263 14.38 3.35 17.41
CA LEU A 263 13.71 2.40 18.29
C LEU A 263 14.70 1.37 18.83
N HIS A 264 15.53 0.78 17.95
CA HIS A 264 16.57 -0.14 18.37
C HIS A 264 17.62 0.53 19.29
N ASN A 265 18.00 1.77 19.00
CA ASN A 265 18.89 2.54 19.87
C ASN A 265 18.24 2.83 21.23
N CYS A 266 16.93 3.10 21.28
CA CYS A 266 16.14 3.24 22.49
C CYS A 266 16.16 1.95 23.32
N GLU A 267 15.92 0.79 22.71
CA GLU A 267 16.00 -0.52 23.37
C GLU A 267 17.38 -0.73 24.00
N HIS A 268 18.45 -0.52 23.23
CA HIS A 268 19.82 -0.73 23.70
C HIS A 268 20.19 0.24 24.83
N LEU A 269 19.78 1.51 24.74
CA LEU A 269 20.01 2.49 25.80
C LEU A 269 19.24 2.11 27.07
N LEU A 270 17.95 1.78 26.97
CA LEU A 270 17.15 1.36 28.12
C LEU A 270 17.67 0.07 28.75
N GLY A 271 18.12 -0.90 27.95
CA GLY A 271 18.76 -2.12 28.44
C GLY A 271 19.98 -1.83 29.30
N ARG A 272 20.87 -0.94 28.83
CA ARG A 272 22.03 -0.48 29.62
C ARG A 272 21.63 0.28 30.89
N MET A 273 20.54 1.06 30.82
CA MET A 273 20.06 1.84 31.97
C MET A 273 19.34 0.98 33.00
N ARG A 274 18.67 -0.11 32.63
CA ARG A 274 18.07 -1.07 33.58
C ARG A 274 19.12 -1.73 34.48
N GLY A 275 20.32 -1.99 33.95
CA GLY A 275 21.46 -2.46 34.76
C GLY A 275 21.95 -1.44 35.80
N LYS A 276 21.60 -0.15 35.63
CA LYS A 276 21.99 0.96 36.52
C LYS A 276 20.85 1.45 37.42
N ASN A 277 19.62 1.32 36.94
CA ASN A 277 18.38 1.67 37.62
C ASN A 277 17.37 0.51 37.45
N PRO A 278 17.41 -0.50 38.33
CA PRO A 278 16.54 -1.67 38.23
C PRO A 278 15.04 -1.36 38.34
N ALA A 279 14.67 -0.21 38.92
CA ALA A 279 13.28 0.23 39.03
C ALA A 279 12.69 0.75 37.70
N LEU A 280 13.50 0.87 36.65
CA LEU A 280 13.08 1.39 35.35
C LEU A 280 12.18 0.40 34.58
N GLN A 281 10.87 0.65 34.58
CA GLN A 281 9.86 -0.14 33.84
C GLN A 281 9.44 0.47 32.49
N LEU A 282 10.28 1.34 31.90
CA LEU A 282 9.96 1.98 30.62
C LEU A 282 10.28 1.07 29.43
N ASN A 283 9.34 0.96 28.49
CA ASN A 283 9.50 0.24 27.21
C ASN A 283 10.04 1.17 26.12
N ALA A 284 10.75 0.62 25.14
CA ALA A 284 11.39 1.43 24.09
C ALA A 284 10.41 2.17 23.18
N PRO A 285 9.25 1.61 22.78
CA PRO A 285 8.26 2.35 21.99
C PRO A 285 7.72 3.58 22.74
N THR A 286 7.44 3.44 24.03
CA THR A 286 6.98 4.54 24.89
C THR A 286 8.06 5.60 25.04
N PHE A 287 9.32 5.19 25.25
CA PHE A 287 10.44 6.11 25.32
C PHE A 287 10.66 6.87 24.01
N LEU A 288 10.56 6.19 22.87
CA LEU A 288 10.64 6.81 21.56
C LEU A 288 9.52 7.83 21.33
N LYS A 289 8.27 7.50 21.69
CA LYS A 289 7.15 8.46 21.63
C LYS A 289 7.44 9.71 22.46
N HIS A 290 7.92 9.55 23.68
CA HIS A 290 8.31 10.67 24.53
C HIS A 290 9.42 11.50 23.88
N LEU A 291 10.42 10.85 23.28
CA LEU A 291 11.52 11.53 22.60
C LEU A 291 11.03 12.34 21.38
N LEU A 292 10.10 11.80 20.59
CA LEU A 292 9.52 12.47 19.42
C LEU A 292 8.65 13.67 19.83
N VAL A 293 7.87 13.54 20.90
CA VAL A 293 7.10 14.67 21.46
C VAL A 293 8.06 15.76 21.96
N LEU A 294 9.12 15.36 22.65
CA LEU A 294 10.11 16.28 23.18
C LEU A 294 10.89 16.99 22.05
N SER A 295 11.27 16.29 20.98
CA SER A 295 11.92 16.89 19.79
C SER A 295 10.98 17.82 19.04
N GLY A 296 9.70 17.48 18.94
CA GLY A 296 8.66 18.33 18.36
C GLY A 296 8.42 19.62 19.14
N LYS A 297 8.64 19.60 20.47
CA LYS A 297 8.60 20.79 21.33
C LYS A 297 9.93 21.55 21.41
N GLY A 298 10.98 21.07 20.76
CA GLY A 298 12.31 21.68 20.77
C GLY A 298 13.16 21.37 22.01
N MET A 299 12.84 20.31 22.75
CA MET A 299 13.62 19.77 23.88
C MET A 299 13.86 20.80 25.00
N ASN A 300 12.82 21.06 25.80
CA ASN A 300 12.95 21.90 26.98
C ASN A 300 13.96 21.29 27.98
N LEU A 301 14.82 22.12 28.54
CA LEU A 301 15.82 21.73 29.54
C LEU A 301 15.19 21.04 30.76
N HIS A 302 14.06 21.56 31.25
CA HIS A 302 13.36 21.02 32.42
C HIS A 302 12.80 19.62 32.15
N GLU A 303 12.06 19.44 31.05
CA GLU A 303 11.53 18.13 30.64
C GLU A 303 12.66 17.13 30.38
N THR A 304 13.78 17.59 29.80
CA THR A 304 14.97 16.77 29.56
C THR A 304 15.64 16.34 30.86
N LEU A 305 15.73 17.23 31.86
CA LEU A 305 16.26 16.91 33.18
C LEU A 305 15.35 15.92 33.92
N GLN A 306 14.03 16.12 33.90
CA GLN A 306 13.06 15.18 34.49
C GLN A 306 13.19 13.78 33.87
N LEU A 307 13.30 13.70 32.54
CA LEU A 307 13.52 12.44 31.84
C LEU A 307 14.85 11.78 32.23
N THR A 308 15.89 12.59 32.38
CA THR A 308 17.23 12.14 32.80
C THR A 308 17.22 11.57 34.21
N GLN A 309 16.53 12.22 35.14
CA GLN A 309 16.37 11.75 36.52
C GLN A 309 15.51 10.48 36.58
N PHE A 310 14.43 10.42 35.79
CA PHE A 310 13.56 9.25 35.72
C PHE A 310 14.31 8.01 35.21
N ILE A 311 15.07 8.13 34.13
CA ILE A 311 15.79 6.99 33.52
C ILE A 311 17.09 6.68 34.29
N GLY A 312 17.86 7.71 34.64
CA GLY A 312 19.13 7.59 35.37
C GLY A 312 18.99 7.24 36.85
N GLY A 313 17.83 7.49 37.45
CA GLY A 313 17.62 7.32 38.88
C GLY A 313 18.35 8.38 39.72
N SER A 314 18.59 8.08 41.00
CA SER A 314 19.15 9.03 41.98
C SER A 314 20.65 9.29 41.85
N GLN A 315 21.39 8.47 41.10
CA GLN A 315 22.84 8.60 40.96
C GLN A 315 23.23 9.48 39.76
N LEU A 316 24.00 10.54 40.00
CA LEU A 316 24.48 11.47 38.95
C LEU A 316 25.28 10.76 37.85
N LYS A 317 26.16 9.81 38.22
CA LYS A 317 26.89 8.95 37.27
C LYS A 317 25.95 8.26 36.26
N HIS A 318 24.79 7.80 36.73
CA HIS A 318 23.82 7.10 35.89
C HIS A 318 23.06 8.07 34.99
N GLN A 319 22.68 9.23 35.52
CA GLN A 319 22.10 10.34 34.76
C GLN A 319 23.03 10.82 33.63
N LEU A 320 24.32 11.03 33.92
CA LEU A 320 25.35 11.39 32.93
C LEU A 320 25.54 10.27 31.89
N SER A 321 25.52 9.01 32.31
CA SER A 321 25.58 7.90 31.37
C SER A 321 24.38 7.85 30.42
N PHE A 322 23.20 8.21 30.89
CA PHE A 322 22.01 8.30 30.05
C PHE A 322 22.16 9.43 29.03
N LEU A 323 22.56 10.64 29.46
CA LEU A 323 22.77 11.78 28.57
C LEU A 323 23.83 11.51 27.50
N ASN A 324 24.92 10.84 27.87
CA ASN A 324 25.95 10.39 26.93
C ASN A 324 25.42 9.41 25.88
N GLY A 325 24.48 8.55 26.24
CA GLY A 325 23.79 7.65 25.31
C GLY A 325 22.74 8.37 24.45
N LEU A 326 22.05 9.38 25.00
CA LEU A 326 21.01 10.14 24.33
C LEU A 326 21.56 11.06 23.23
N ARG A 327 22.72 11.68 23.48
CA ARG A 327 23.36 12.63 22.54
C ARG A 327 23.49 12.10 21.10
N PRO A 328 24.11 10.94 20.84
CA PRO A 328 24.25 10.42 19.47
C PRO A 328 22.90 10.11 18.82
N MET A 329 21.89 9.69 19.60
CA MET A 329 20.54 9.43 19.08
C MET A 329 19.89 10.71 18.55
N LEU A 330 20.00 11.82 19.30
CA LEU A 330 19.49 13.12 18.87
C LEU A 330 20.24 13.67 17.66
N GLN A 331 21.55 13.44 17.57
CA GLN A 331 22.33 13.86 16.41
C GLN A 331 21.89 13.15 15.12
N GLN A 332 21.52 11.87 15.22
CA GLN A 332 21.07 11.04 14.09
C GLN A 332 19.59 11.22 13.73
N LEU A 333 18.81 11.93 14.56
CA LEU A 333 17.38 12.18 14.32
C LEU A 333 17.19 13.05 13.06
N PRO A 334 16.43 12.59 12.04
CA PRO A 334 16.16 13.36 10.84
C PRO A 334 15.55 14.72 11.12
N ILE A 335 15.94 15.73 10.34
CA ILE A 335 15.47 17.11 10.51
C ILE A 335 13.94 17.24 10.48
N LEU A 336 13.26 16.39 9.71
CA LEU A 336 11.81 16.33 9.57
C LEU A 336 11.07 15.98 10.88
N LEU A 337 11.76 15.41 11.86
CA LEU A 337 11.20 15.06 13.18
C LEU A 337 11.49 16.12 14.25
N TRP A 338 12.20 17.18 13.86
CA TRP A 338 12.38 18.38 14.67
C TRP A 338 11.36 19.42 14.25
N LYS A 339 11.01 20.31 15.18
CA LYS A 339 10.19 21.49 14.87
C LYS A 339 10.82 22.33 13.75
N ASP A 340 12.11 22.61 13.88
CA ASP A 340 12.92 23.36 12.92
C ASP A 340 14.43 23.13 13.20
N LEU A 341 15.30 23.66 12.33
CA LEU A 341 16.76 23.52 12.47
C LEU A 341 17.31 24.22 13.72
N LYS A 342 16.71 25.34 14.11
CA LYS A 342 17.11 26.11 15.30
C LYS A 342 16.78 25.33 16.58
N ALA A 343 15.62 24.71 16.63
CA ALA A 343 15.18 23.84 17.71
C ALA A 343 16.14 22.65 17.91
N ARG A 344 16.60 22.03 16.81
CA ARG A 344 17.64 20.98 16.87
C ARG A 344 18.94 21.49 17.47
N GLN A 345 19.44 22.65 17.00
CA GLN A 345 20.68 23.22 17.48
C GLN A 345 20.59 23.60 18.97
N ASN A 346 19.49 24.25 19.36
CA ASN A 346 19.22 24.62 20.75
C ASN A 346 19.12 23.40 21.65
N ALA A 347 18.42 22.34 21.22
CA ALA A 347 18.29 21.10 21.98
C ALA A 347 19.66 20.45 22.25
N LEU A 348 20.52 20.36 21.24
CA LEU A 348 21.87 19.83 21.38
C LEU A 348 22.75 20.71 22.28
N GLY A 349 22.61 22.04 22.18
CA GLY A 349 23.30 22.99 23.06
C GLY A 349 22.86 22.87 24.52
N ASN A 350 21.55 22.82 24.77
CA ASN A 350 20.95 22.63 26.09
C ASN A 350 21.39 21.30 26.72
N LEU A 351 21.46 20.23 25.93
CA LEU A 351 21.94 18.93 26.40
C LEU A 351 23.41 18.99 26.85
N LEU A 352 24.27 19.69 26.10
CA LEU A 352 25.67 19.87 26.48
C LEU A 352 25.82 20.71 27.75
N MET A 353 25.00 21.76 27.89
CA MET A 353 24.95 22.59 29.11
C MET A 353 24.54 21.74 30.32
N LEU A 354 23.48 20.94 30.20
CA LEU A 354 23.00 20.03 31.24
C LEU A 354 24.06 19.01 31.66
N MET A 355 24.77 18.43 30.68
CA MET A 355 25.87 17.50 30.94
C MET A 355 27.01 18.18 31.71
N ALA A 356 27.35 19.42 31.36
CA ALA A 356 28.39 20.18 32.06
C ALA A 356 27.99 20.47 33.52
N GLU A 357 26.74 20.90 33.75
CA GLU A 357 26.22 21.16 35.10
C GLU A 357 26.23 19.91 35.98
N LEU A 358 25.71 18.78 35.49
CA LEU A 358 25.69 17.53 36.23
C LEU A 358 27.10 16.99 36.50
N THR A 359 28.04 17.20 35.58
CA THR A 359 29.46 16.83 35.78
C THR A 359 30.10 17.66 36.89
N GLN A 360 29.82 18.97 36.93
CA GLN A 360 30.30 19.83 38.02
C GLN A 360 29.68 19.43 39.37
N GLN A 361 28.40 19.07 39.41
CA GLN A 361 27.74 18.58 40.63
C GLN A 361 28.35 17.26 41.12
N GLU A 362 28.61 16.32 40.22
CA GLU A 362 29.28 15.06 40.55
C GLU A 362 30.67 15.30 41.14
N GLN A 363 31.47 16.19 40.53
CA GLN A 363 32.81 16.54 41.03
C GLN A 363 32.76 17.20 42.41
N LYS A 364 31.77 18.06 42.67
CA LYS A 364 31.59 18.69 43.99
C LYS A 364 31.24 17.65 45.06
N LEU A 365 30.35 16.71 44.76
CA LEU A 365 29.98 15.63 45.68
C LEU A 365 31.13 14.64 45.91
N ALA A 366 31.94 14.36 44.89
CA ALA A 366 33.12 13.52 45.03
C ALA A 366 34.20 14.18 45.91
N LYS A 367 34.36 15.50 45.84
CA LYS A 367 35.28 16.26 46.70
C LYS A 367 34.78 16.47 48.13
N GLY A 368 33.47 16.32 48.37
CA GLY A 368 32.82 16.54 49.66
C GLY A 368 32.60 15.29 50.53
N ARG A 369 32.99 14.08 50.08
CA ARG A 369 33.00 12.88 50.93
C ARG A 369 34.33 12.78 51.68
N PRO A 370 34.37 12.90 53.02
CA PRO A 370 35.53 12.46 53.78
C PRO A 370 35.63 10.94 53.69
N VAL A 371 36.86 10.43 53.62
CA VAL A 371 37.21 9.00 53.58
C VAL A 371 36.73 8.28 54.83
#